data_AF-A0A1D2VJQ5-F1
#
_entry.id   AF-A0A1D2VJQ5-F1
#
_cell.length_a   1.000
_cell.length_b   1.000
_cell.length_c   1.000
_cell.angle_alpha   90.00
_cell.angle_beta   90.00
_cell.angle_gamma   90.00
#
_symmetry.space_group_name_H-M   'P 1'
#
loop_
_entity.id
_entity.type
_entity.pdbx_description
1 polymer ?
#
loop_
_entity_poly.entity_id
_entity_poly.type
_entity_poly.pdbx_seq_one_letter_code
_entity_poly.pdbx_strand_id
1 'polypeptide(L)'
;MRVLSGLIFLLVAIFALIEASSVIEADNKSFNDLVVKSGKYSFVKFYASWCGHCKKLEPIFDELSDVYKNTDEIQIIKIDADKNSKIGKKYGIESYPTLKLFKPNDPIPVPYEKARDINAFKDFIYENSNVYVYTPKSENDNNIKILHDDNFEKELLNNNNSKFIAITATWCGHCKNLKPIWYKLSKLFKSDFKSIEIYEVPTSDYDADLIKKTFGVSGFPTIIYLPSNIKDTNELTEKYEVYRGGRSIENFIEFINEKTNINRESNGNLNDNAGRLSNTIDLKIVKLLDSLETNESNETNEISTLIEGIKNEIQKEYSSNDLFTYSIKYYEKLLNKLGNNEVAFFQKELSRLVNMLEKNEKNLTQDKNDNLRKRINILKLFNKQEIDLLLMSETDENAINLDVDGDAFNNYQPPKLVNQNI
;
A
#
# COMPACT_ATOMS: atom_id res chain seq x y z
N MET A 1 -3.66 24.94 -63.55
CA MET A 1 -4.59 23.85 -63.21
C MET A 1 -4.13 22.57 -63.93
N ARG A 2 -3.37 21.72 -63.25
CA ARG A 2 -3.14 20.31 -63.61
C ARG A 2 -2.47 19.62 -62.42
N VAL A 3 -3.29 18.85 -61.73
CA VAL A 3 -2.95 18.05 -60.54
C VAL A 3 -2.17 16.83 -61.04
N LEU A 4 -0.93 16.64 -60.59
CA LEU A 4 -0.27 15.34 -60.71
C LEU A 4 -0.33 14.63 -59.36
N SER A 5 -1.25 13.68 -59.31
CA SER A 5 -1.30 12.60 -58.35
C SER A 5 -0.10 11.68 -58.60
N GLY A 6 0.65 11.37 -57.55
CA GLY A 6 1.77 10.43 -57.58
C GLY A 6 1.93 9.78 -56.22
N LEU A 7 1.30 8.62 -56.05
CA LEU A 7 1.41 7.74 -54.88
C LEU A 7 2.88 7.47 -54.55
N ILE A 8 3.32 7.86 -53.35
CA ILE A 8 4.47 7.28 -52.68
C ILE A 8 3.92 6.25 -51.69
N PHE A 9 3.94 4.98 -52.08
CA PHE A 9 3.76 3.87 -51.15
C PHE A 9 4.98 3.85 -50.21
N LEU A 10 4.81 4.37 -49.00
CA LEU A 10 5.78 4.20 -47.92
C LEU A 10 5.68 2.75 -47.44
N LEU A 11 6.53 1.87 -48.00
CA LEU A 11 6.76 0.52 -47.50
C LEU A 11 7.45 0.63 -46.14
N VAL A 12 6.64 0.70 -45.06
CA VAL A 12 7.13 0.52 -43.70
C VAL A 12 7.44 -0.97 -43.55
N ALA A 13 8.71 -1.32 -43.76
CA ALA A 13 9.23 -2.62 -43.35
C ALA A 13 9.19 -2.67 -41.81
N ILE A 14 8.14 -3.29 -41.26
CA ILE A 14 8.09 -3.68 -39.86
C ILE A 14 9.14 -4.76 -39.67
N PHE A 15 10.36 -4.37 -39.30
CA PHE A 15 11.31 -5.27 -38.66
C PHE A 15 10.72 -5.60 -37.29
N ALA A 16 10.03 -6.73 -37.19
CA ALA A 16 9.83 -7.37 -35.91
C ALA A 16 11.21 -7.77 -35.39
N LEU A 17 11.72 -7.01 -34.41
CA LEU A 17 12.82 -7.46 -33.56
C LEU A 17 12.32 -8.72 -32.85
N ILE A 18 12.72 -9.89 -33.35
CA ILE A 18 12.59 -11.13 -32.60
C ILE A 18 13.66 -11.03 -31.53
N GLU A 19 13.29 -10.59 -30.32
CA GLU A 19 14.15 -10.78 -29.16
C GLU A 19 14.36 -12.30 -29.00
N ALA A 20 15.63 -12.71 -28.88
CA ALA A 20 15.96 -14.11 -28.69
C ALA A 20 15.41 -14.56 -27.33
N SER A 21 14.49 -15.52 -27.33
CA SER A 21 13.96 -16.14 -26.10
C SER A 21 15.11 -16.62 -25.22
N SER A 22 15.12 -16.18 -23.96
CA SER A 22 16.12 -16.59 -22.96
C SER A 22 15.92 -18.04 -22.48
N VAL A 23 14.84 -18.70 -22.91
CA VAL A 23 14.52 -20.08 -22.52
C VAL A 23 15.50 -21.06 -23.18
N ILE A 24 16.19 -21.84 -22.36
CA ILE A 24 17.14 -22.85 -22.84
C ILE A 24 16.36 -24.02 -23.47
N GLU A 25 16.70 -24.40 -24.71
CA GLU A 25 16.11 -25.56 -25.37
C GLU A 25 16.99 -26.80 -25.18
N ALA A 26 16.40 -27.86 -24.62
CA ALA A 26 17.05 -29.15 -24.43
C ALA A 26 16.60 -30.18 -25.46
N ASP A 27 17.44 -31.18 -25.70
CA ASP A 27 17.14 -32.34 -26.55
C ASP A 27 17.52 -33.65 -25.85
N ASN A 28 17.32 -34.79 -26.51
CA ASN A 28 17.66 -36.10 -25.96
C ASN A 28 19.13 -36.26 -25.51
N LYS A 29 20.07 -35.49 -26.09
CA LYS A 29 21.50 -35.55 -25.80
C LYS A 29 21.88 -34.59 -24.68
N SER A 30 21.34 -33.37 -24.70
CA SER A 30 21.70 -32.30 -23.77
C SER A 30 20.91 -32.31 -22.46
N PHE A 31 19.72 -32.93 -22.43
CA PHE A 31 18.82 -32.87 -21.26
C PHE A 31 19.50 -33.28 -19.96
N ASN A 32 20.29 -34.36 -19.98
CA ASN A 32 20.90 -34.84 -18.75
C ASN A 32 21.88 -33.82 -18.15
N ASP A 33 22.67 -33.18 -19.01
CA ASP A 33 23.70 -32.25 -18.55
C ASP A 33 23.09 -30.88 -18.24
N LEU A 34 22.13 -30.43 -19.05
CA LEU A 34 21.41 -29.16 -18.84
C LEU A 34 20.41 -29.20 -17.69
N VAL A 35 19.74 -30.32 -17.40
CA VAL A 35 18.65 -30.37 -16.41
C VAL A 35 19.08 -31.06 -15.11
N VAL A 36 19.71 -32.24 -15.22
CA VAL A 36 19.99 -33.10 -14.06
C VAL A 36 21.32 -32.73 -13.42
N LYS A 37 22.38 -32.58 -14.22
CA LYS A 37 23.75 -32.29 -13.73
C LYS A 37 24.10 -30.81 -13.69
N SER A 38 23.14 -29.91 -13.88
CA SER A 38 23.41 -28.47 -13.96
C SER A 38 23.87 -27.86 -12.64
N GLY A 39 23.61 -28.53 -11.51
CA GLY A 39 23.78 -27.94 -10.18
C GLY A 39 22.73 -26.86 -9.85
N LYS A 40 21.77 -26.61 -10.75
CA LYS A 40 20.70 -25.61 -10.62
C LYS A 40 19.33 -26.29 -10.49
N TYR A 41 18.35 -25.59 -9.94
CA TYR A 41 16.96 -26.00 -10.09
C TYR A 41 16.51 -25.72 -11.52
N SER A 42 15.89 -26.71 -12.16
CA SER A 42 15.47 -26.63 -13.56
C SER A 42 13.95 -26.73 -13.65
N PHE A 43 13.27 -25.63 -13.99
CA PHE A 43 11.84 -25.69 -14.29
C PHE A 43 11.64 -25.96 -15.78
N VAL A 44 11.15 -27.15 -16.10
CA VAL A 44 11.16 -27.71 -17.46
C VAL A 44 9.75 -27.80 -18.02
N LYS A 45 9.56 -27.21 -19.22
CA LYS A 45 8.36 -27.36 -20.05
C LYS A 45 8.56 -28.43 -21.12
N PHE A 46 7.84 -29.54 -20.98
CA PHE A 46 7.70 -30.55 -22.02
C PHE A 46 6.54 -30.18 -22.93
N TYR A 47 6.83 -29.92 -24.20
CA TYR A 47 5.85 -29.45 -25.18
C TYR A 47 5.88 -30.28 -26.47
N ALA A 48 4.93 -29.98 -27.36
CA ALA A 48 4.94 -30.43 -28.75
C ALA A 48 4.63 -29.24 -29.68
N SER A 49 5.34 -29.14 -30.80
CA SER A 49 5.25 -28.01 -31.74
C SER A 49 3.85 -27.78 -32.33
N TRP A 50 3.02 -28.82 -32.41
CA TRP A 50 1.63 -28.74 -32.89
C TRP A 50 0.62 -28.37 -31.79
N CYS A 51 1.01 -28.37 -30.51
CA CYS A 51 0.06 -28.18 -29.41
C CYS A 51 -0.31 -26.70 -29.21
N GLY A 52 -1.60 -26.38 -29.42
CA GLY A 52 -2.13 -25.02 -29.24
C GLY A 52 -2.00 -24.49 -27.80
N HIS A 53 -2.15 -25.34 -26.78
CA HIS A 53 -1.96 -24.95 -25.38
C HIS A 53 -0.50 -24.62 -25.04
N CYS A 54 0.46 -25.28 -25.71
CA CYS A 54 1.88 -24.94 -25.55
C CYS A 54 2.16 -23.56 -26.13
N LYS A 55 1.65 -23.28 -27.34
CA LYS A 55 1.81 -21.96 -27.98
C LYS A 55 1.23 -20.83 -27.16
N LYS A 56 0.08 -21.04 -26.50
CA LYS A 56 -0.52 -20.06 -25.58
C LYS A 56 0.32 -19.82 -24.33
N LEU A 57 1.07 -20.83 -23.88
CA LEU A 57 1.91 -20.75 -22.69
C LEU A 57 3.29 -20.14 -22.98
N GLU A 58 3.75 -20.18 -24.23
CA GLU A 58 5.05 -19.66 -24.65
C GLU A 58 5.35 -18.26 -24.10
N PRO A 59 4.51 -17.22 -24.27
CA PRO A 59 4.84 -15.87 -23.80
C PRO A 59 5.01 -15.79 -22.28
N ILE A 60 4.21 -16.53 -21.50
CA ILE A 60 4.32 -16.54 -20.03
C ILE A 60 5.60 -17.28 -19.60
N PHE A 61 5.99 -18.30 -20.36
CA PHE A 61 7.19 -19.10 -20.06
C PHE A 61 8.48 -18.36 -20.48
N ASP A 62 8.43 -17.57 -21.56
CA ASP A 62 9.49 -16.65 -21.95
C ASP A 62 9.64 -15.54 -20.90
N GLU A 63 8.52 -14.92 -20.48
CA GLU A 63 8.51 -13.96 -19.38
C GLU A 63 9.16 -14.56 -18.12
N LEU A 64 8.74 -15.78 -17.71
CA LEU A 64 9.34 -16.48 -16.57
C LEU A 64 10.87 -16.67 -16.74
N SER A 65 11.34 -16.97 -17.94
CA SER A 65 12.78 -17.09 -18.20
C SER A 65 13.50 -15.77 -18.00
N ASP A 66 12.91 -14.66 -18.45
CA ASP A 66 13.49 -13.33 -18.24
C ASP A 66 13.53 -12.93 -16.77
N VAL A 67 12.55 -13.38 -15.98
CA VAL A 67 12.53 -13.19 -14.51
C VAL A 67 13.72 -13.88 -13.85
N TYR A 68 14.05 -15.09 -14.27
CA TYR A 68 15.12 -15.89 -13.67
C TYR A 68 16.49 -15.74 -14.37
N LYS A 69 16.62 -14.91 -15.42
CA LYS A 69 17.84 -14.80 -16.24
C LYS A 69 19.09 -14.33 -15.47
N ASN A 70 18.89 -13.56 -14.40
CA ASN A 70 19.96 -13.02 -13.55
C ASN A 70 20.17 -13.84 -12.27
N THR A 71 19.58 -15.04 -12.17
CA THR A 71 19.76 -15.94 -11.01
C THR A 71 20.67 -17.09 -11.40
N ASP A 72 21.62 -17.41 -10.53
CA ASP A 72 22.50 -18.55 -10.77
C ASP A 72 21.90 -19.87 -10.30
N GLU A 73 20.87 -19.84 -9.46
CA GLU A 73 20.30 -21.03 -8.83
C GLU A 73 19.14 -21.66 -9.61
N ILE A 74 18.44 -20.90 -10.46
CA ILE A 74 17.28 -21.38 -11.22
C ILE A 74 17.53 -21.22 -12.73
N GLN A 75 17.04 -22.17 -13.51
CA GLN A 75 16.98 -22.05 -14.97
C GLN A 75 15.65 -22.55 -15.53
N ILE A 76 15.20 -21.88 -16.59
CA ILE A 76 13.94 -22.16 -17.28
C ILE A 76 14.26 -22.86 -18.60
N ILE A 77 13.76 -24.09 -18.76
CA ILE A 77 14.11 -24.98 -19.87
C ILE A 77 12.86 -25.43 -20.61
N LYS A 78 12.94 -25.58 -21.93
CA LYS A 78 11.91 -26.24 -22.74
C LYS A 78 12.48 -27.42 -23.54
N ILE A 79 11.65 -28.42 -23.80
CA ILE A 79 11.99 -29.55 -24.67
C ILE A 79 10.75 -29.99 -25.46
N ASP A 80 10.90 -30.11 -26.78
CA ASP A 80 9.90 -30.75 -27.65
C ASP A 80 9.96 -32.26 -27.41
N ALA A 81 9.13 -32.77 -26.51
CA ALA A 81 9.13 -34.16 -26.08
C ALA A 81 8.47 -35.11 -27.10
N ASP A 82 7.74 -34.56 -28.08
CA ASP A 82 7.23 -35.29 -29.24
C ASP A 82 8.38 -35.71 -30.16
N LYS A 83 9.30 -34.76 -30.43
CA LYS A 83 10.54 -35.03 -31.17
C LYS A 83 11.59 -35.75 -30.33
N ASN A 84 11.59 -35.53 -29.01
CA ASN A 84 12.54 -36.11 -28.07
C ASN A 84 11.91 -37.22 -27.21
N SER A 85 11.35 -38.23 -27.89
CA SER A 85 10.53 -39.28 -27.26
C SER A 85 11.26 -40.13 -26.21
N LYS A 86 12.59 -40.23 -26.24
CA LYS A 86 13.37 -40.94 -25.21
C LYS A 86 13.23 -40.25 -23.85
N ILE A 87 13.36 -38.92 -23.82
CA ILE A 87 13.16 -38.13 -22.61
C ILE A 87 11.67 -38.08 -22.23
N GLY A 88 10.78 -37.91 -23.22
CA GLY A 88 9.33 -37.94 -22.98
C GLY A 88 8.87 -39.22 -22.29
N LYS A 89 9.30 -40.38 -22.78
CA LYS A 89 9.02 -41.68 -22.14
C LYS A 89 9.66 -41.82 -20.76
N LYS A 90 10.92 -41.42 -20.61
CA LYS A 90 11.65 -41.52 -19.33
C LYS A 90 10.91 -40.81 -18.19
N TYR A 91 10.34 -39.63 -18.46
CA TYR A 91 9.62 -38.84 -17.46
C TYR A 91 8.10 -38.95 -17.54
N GLY A 92 7.56 -39.93 -18.27
CA GLY A 92 6.11 -40.18 -18.32
C GLY A 92 5.30 -39.00 -18.86
N ILE A 93 5.73 -38.40 -19.98
CA ILE A 93 5.02 -37.28 -20.61
C ILE A 93 3.93 -37.84 -21.53
N GLU A 94 2.67 -37.72 -21.08
CA GLU A 94 1.49 -38.24 -21.79
C GLU A 94 0.62 -37.13 -22.41
N SER A 95 0.81 -35.88 -21.98
CA SER A 95 0.05 -34.73 -22.48
C SER A 95 0.91 -33.46 -22.51
N TYR A 96 0.47 -32.46 -23.28
CA TYR A 96 1.23 -31.23 -23.51
C TYR A 96 0.39 -29.96 -23.23
N PRO A 97 0.96 -28.91 -22.62
CA PRO A 97 2.27 -28.92 -21.97
C PRO A 97 2.23 -29.68 -20.64
N THR A 98 3.34 -30.35 -20.30
CA THR A 98 3.61 -30.89 -18.96
C THR A 98 4.77 -30.11 -18.36
N LEU A 99 4.65 -29.70 -17.10
CA LEU A 99 5.62 -28.87 -16.40
C LEU A 99 6.18 -29.62 -15.19
N LYS A 100 7.50 -29.59 -15.01
CA LYS A 100 8.17 -30.30 -13.91
C LYS A 100 9.37 -29.51 -13.40
N LEU A 101 9.63 -29.55 -12.09
CA LEU A 101 10.82 -28.97 -11.47
C LEU A 101 11.81 -30.06 -11.08
N PHE A 102 13.05 -29.94 -11.53
CA PHE A 102 14.16 -30.79 -11.13
C PHE A 102 15.02 -30.04 -10.11
N LYS A 103 15.42 -30.73 -9.04
CA LYS A 103 16.34 -30.20 -8.04
C LYS A 103 17.80 -30.40 -8.49
N PRO A 104 18.76 -29.63 -7.96
CA PRO A 104 20.17 -29.80 -8.28
C PRO A 104 20.62 -31.25 -8.10
N ASN A 105 21.16 -31.86 -9.16
CA ASN A 105 21.68 -33.23 -9.15
C ASN A 105 20.64 -34.32 -8.82
N ASP A 106 19.35 -34.03 -8.97
CA ASP A 106 18.26 -34.97 -8.72
C ASP A 106 17.52 -35.30 -10.02
N PRO A 107 17.53 -36.56 -10.48
CA PRO A 107 16.79 -36.98 -11.66
C PRO A 107 15.28 -37.12 -11.39
N ILE A 108 14.81 -37.02 -10.16
CA ILE A 108 13.40 -37.16 -9.79
C ILE A 108 12.74 -35.77 -9.75
N PRO A 109 11.83 -35.45 -10.68
CA PRO A 109 11.17 -34.17 -10.68
C PRO A 109 9.96 -34.10 -9.74
N VAL A 110 9.63 -32.88 -9.30
CA VAL A 110 8.35 -32.53 -8.71
C VAL A 110 7.38 -32.09 -9.82
N PRO A 111 6.20 -32.71 -9.97
CA PRO A 111 5.21 -32.30 -10.97
C PRO A 111 4.57 -30.95 -10.61
N TYR A 112 4.23 -30.16 -11.63
CA TYR A 112 3.53 -28.91 -11.47
C TYR A 112 2.06 -29.04 -11.91
N GLU A 113 1.15 -28.84 -10.95
CA GLU A 113 -0.30 -29.02 -11.14
C GLU A 113 -1.12 -27.77 -10.80
N LYS A 114 -0.47 -26.60 -10.68
CA LYS A 114 -1.14 -25.32 -10.37
C LYS A 114 -1.53 -24.54 -11.64
N ALA A 115 -2.10 -23.35 -11.48
CA ALA A 115 -2.48 -22.46 -12.58
C ALA A 115 -1.27 -22.10 -13.47
N ARG A 116 -1.47 -21.88 -14.78
CA ARG A 116 -0.35 -21.67 -15.73
C ARG A 116 -0.12 -20.18 -16.00
N ASP A 117 0.09 -19.44 -14.93
CA ASP A 117 0.41 -18.01 -14.93
C ASP A 117 1.73 -17.74 -14.20
N ILE A 118 2.27 -16.54 -14.42
CA ILE A 118 3.61 -16.14 -13.92
C ILE A 118 3.73 -16.23 -12.39
N ASN A 119 2.67 -15.90 -11.65
CA ASN A 119 2.71 -15.89 -10.19
C ASN A 119 2.70 -17.32 -9.65
N ALA A 120 1.83 -18.16 -10.18
CA ALA A 120 1.73 -19.55 -9.76
C ALA A 120 3.05 -20.32 -10.04
N PHE A 121 3.75 -20.01 -11.14
CA PHE A 121 5.09 -20.56 -11.42
C PHE A 121 6.12 -20.12 -10.39
N LYS A 122 6.19 -18.82 -10.10
CA LYS A 122 7.12 -18.28 -9.11
C LYS A 122 6.88 -18.85 -7.72
N ASP A 123 5.63 -18.91 -7.28
CA ASP A 123 5.26 -19.44 -5.96
C ASP A 123 5.69 -20.90 -5.85
N PHE A 124 5.43 -21.71 -6.88
CA PHE A 124 5.87 -23.10 -6.90
C PHE A 124 7.39 -23.27 -6.90
N ILE A 125 8.10 -22.49 -7.73
CA ILE A 125 9.58 -22.52 -7.74
C ILE A 125 10.11 -22.12 -6.36
N TYR A 126 9.57 -21.06 -5.76
CA TYR A 126 9.97 -20.60 -4.43
C TYR A 126 9.69 -21.66 -3.35
N GLU A 127 8.50 -22.24 -3.30
CA GLU A 127 8.13 -23.30 -2.34
C GLU A 127 9.08 -24.51 -2.39
N ASN A 128 9.60 -24.84 -3.57
CA ASN A 128 10.42 -26.04 -3.78
C ASN A 128 11.93 -25.80 -3.78
N SER A 129 12.37 -24.55 -3.94
CA SER A 129 13.79 -24.17 -4.02
C SER A 129 14.24 -23.26 -2.89
N ASN A 130 13.31 -22.55 -2.24
CA ASN A 130 13.56 -21.41 -1.37
C ASN A 130 14.35 -20.26 -2.04
N VAL A 131 14.49 -20.31 -3.37
CA VAL A 131 15.08 -19.24 -4.18
C VAL A 131 13.95 -18.28 -4.52
N TYR A 132 14.04 -17.09 -3.93
CA TYR A 132 13.09 -16.03 -4.16
C TYR A 132 13.64 -15.11 -5.24
N VAL A 133 12.88 -14.95 -6.31
CA VAL A 133 13.10 -13.89 -7.29
C VAL A 133 12.02 -12.84 -7.11
N TYR A 134 12.46 -11.61 -6.95
CA TYR A 134 11.54 -10.50 -7.07
C TYR A 134 11.14 -10.42 -8.53
N THR A 135 9.88 -10.69 -8.76
CA THR A 135 9.23 -10.13 -9.92
C THR A 135 8.16 -9.22 -9.33
N PRO A 136 8.07 -7.96 -9.75
CA PRO A 136 6.89 -7.18 -9.43
C PRO A 136 5.71 -8.04 -9.85
N LYS A 137 4.88 -8.43 -8.86
CA LYS A 137 3.50 -8.82 -9.17
C LYS A 137 3.03 -7.72 -10.12
N SER A 138 2.49 -8.10 -11.29
CA SER A 138 1.77 -7.24 -12.23
C SER A 138 1.56 -5.86 -11.64
N GLU A 139 2.13 -4.82 -12.28
CA GLU A 139 2.04 -3.40 -11.90
C GLU A 139 0.59 -2.93 -11.57
N ASN A 140 -0.41 -3.78 -11.81
CA ASN A 140 -1.83 -3.56 -11.56
C ASN A 140 -2.42 -4.22 -10.29
N ASP A 141 -1.68 -4.99 -9.46
CA ASP A 141 -2.26 -5.67 -8.26
C ASP A 141 -1.51 -5.45 -6.93
N ASN A 142 -0.47 -4.62 -6.92
CA ASN A 142 0.13 -4.08 -5.70
C ASN A 142 0.14 -2.55 -5.75
N ASN A 143 -0.36 -1.87 -4.72
CA ASN A 143 -0.22 -0.40 -4.63
C ASN A 143 1.20 0.01 -4.19
N ILE A 144 2.18 -0.88 -4.39
CA ILE A 144 3.59 -0.63 -4.11
C ILE A 144 4.18 -0.14 -5.42
N LYS A 145 4.68 1.09 -5.41
CA LYS A 145 5.38 1.67 -6.55
C LYS A 145 6.87 1.32 -6.49
N ILE A 146 7.48 1.03 -7.63
CA ILE A 146 8.90 0.65 -7.69
C ILE A 146 9.75 1.88 -7.96
N LEU A 147 10.81 2.04 -7.16
CA LEU A 147 11.83 3.05 -7.37
C LEU A 147 13.14 2.39 -7.78
N HIS A 148 13.79 3.00 -8.76
CA HIS A 148 15.15 2.73 -9.20
C HIS A 148 15.76 4.05 -9.69
N ASP A 149 17.08 4.07 -9.92
CA ASP A 149 17.79 5.33 -10.14
C ASP A 149 17.20 6.18 -11.29
N ASP A 150 16.71 5.55 -12.37
CA ASP A 150 16.15 6.26 -13.53
C ASP A 150 14.79 6.96 -13.29
N ASN A 151 14.01 6.52 -12.30
CA ASN A 151 12.68 7.08 -12.02
C ASN A 151 12.61 7.84 -10.69
N PHE A 152 13.68 7.77 -9.89
CA PHE A 152 13.74 8.21 -8.51
C PHE A 152 13.21 9.63 -8.27
N GLU A 153 13.82 10.62 -8.93
CA GLU A 153 13.47 12.03 -8.72
C GLU A 153 12.05 12.32 -9.23
N LYS A 154 11.74 11.79 -10.42
CA LYS A 154 10.42 11.98 -11.04
C LYS A 154 9.31 11.44 -10.13
N GLU A 155 9.47 10.24 -9.59
CA GLU A 155 8.44 9.61 -8.75
C GLU A 155 8.32 10.27 -7.38
N LEU A 156 9.42 10.70 -6.75
CA LEU A 156 9.34 11.32 -5.43
C LEU A 156 8.88 12.79 -5.44
N LEU A 157 9.06 13.48 -6.57
CA LEU A 157 8.69 14.89 -6.75
C LEU A 157 7.42 15.10 -7.60
N ASN A 158 6.75 14.02 -8.06
CA ASN A 158 5.55 14.13 -8.91
C ASN A 158 4.32 14.72 -8.22
N ASN A 159 4.29 14.73 -6.88
CA ASN A 159 3.13 15.13 -6.08
C ASN A 159 3.52 15.55 -4.66
N ASN A 160 2.55 16.11 -3.95
CA ASN A 160 2.70 16.59 -2.58
C ASN A 160 2.49 15.52 -1.51
N ASN A 161 2.29 14.25 -1.86
CA ASN A 161 1.93 13.20 -0.92
C ASN A 161 3.15 12.82 -0.07
N SER A 162 2.95 12.26 1.12
CA SER A 162 4.04 11.62 1.85
C SER A 162 4.44 10.32 1.16
N LYS A 163 5.69 9.89 1.33
CA LYS A 163 6.19 8.62 0.77
C LYS A 163 6.76 7.74 1.87
N PHE A 164 6.42 6.46 1.84
CA PHE A 164 6.99 5.45 2.73
C PHE A 164 7.69 4.39 1.89
N ILE A 165 9.00 4.31 2.02
CA ILE A 165 9.89 3.67 1.05
C ILE A 165 10.65 2.54 1.76
N ALA A 166 10.52 1.32 1.26
CA ALA A 166 11.34 0.19 1.72
C ALA A 166 12.47 -0.08 0.72
N ILE A 167 13.71 0.04 1.16
CA ILE A 167 14.90 -0.31 0.37
C ILE A 167 15.32 -1.73 0.76
N THR A 168 15.24 -2.65 -0.20
CA THR A 168 15.33 -4.10 0.02
C THR A 168 16.35 -4.75 -0.89
N ALA A 169 16.81 -5.96 -0.52
CA ALA A 169 17.68 -6.81 -1.34
C ALA A 169 17.19 -8.27 -1.30
N THR A 170 17.40 -9.04 -2.36
CA THR A 170 16.87 -10.41 -2.51
C THR A 170 17.55 -11.42 -1.59
N TRP A 171 18.84 -11.25 -1.31
CA TRP A 171 19.62 -12.09 -0.40
C TRP A 171 19.34 -11.81 1.09
N CYS A 172 18.66 -10.71 1.41
CA CYS A 172 18.43 -10.26 2.78
C CYS A 172 17.24 -11.00 3.43
N GLY A 173 17.52 -11.84 4.44
CA GLY A 173 16.49 -12.58 5.17
C GLY A 173 15.44 -11.70 5.86
N HIS A 174 15.86 -10.58 6.48
CA HIS A 174 14.93 -9.62 7.09
C HIS A 174 13.99 -8.96 6.07
N CYS A 175 14.46 -8.79 4.83
CA CYS A 175 13.67 -8.23 3.73
C CYS A 175 12.59 -9.20 3.28
N LYS A 176 12.90 -10.51 3.23
CA LYS A 176 11.92 -11.57 2.95
C LYS A 176 10.79 -11.56 3.99
N ASN A 177 11.11 -11.34 5.27
CA ASN A 177 10.11 -11.23 6.33
C ASN A 177 9.28 -9.94 6.25
N LEU A 178 9.87 -8.83 5.81
CA LEU A 178 9.17 -7.55 5.65
C LEU A 178 8.15 -7.57 4.50
N LYS A 179 8.46 -8.26 3.39
CA LYS A 179 7.63 -8.26 2.17
C LYS A 179 6.14 -8.53 2.36
N PRO A 180 5.69 -9.60 3.06
CA PRO A 180 4.26 -9.83 3.26
C PRO A 180 3.60 -8.70 4.06
N ILE A 181 4.32 -8.11 5.01
CA ILE A 181 3.84 -6.99 5.84
C ILE A 181 3.72 -5.72 5.00
N TRP A 182 4.73 -5.42 4.18
CA TRP A 182 4.75 -4.27 3.27
C TRP A 182 3.62 -4.35 2.22
N TYR A 183 3.37 -5.55 1.68
CA TYR A 183 2.23 -5.78 0.79
C TYR A 183 0.89 -5.56 1.49
N LYS A 184 0.71 -6.09 2.71
CA LYS A 184 -0.49 -5.84 3.51
C LYS A 184 -0.68 -4.34 3.76
N LEU A 185 0.39 -3.62 4.10
CA LEU A 185 0.39 -2.17 4.31
C LEU A 185 -0.09 -1.42 3.07
N SER A 186 0.48 -1.74 1.89
CA SER A 186 0.09 -1.12 0.62
C SER A 186 -1.39 -1.32 0.28
N LYS A 187 -1.99 -2.44 0.69
CA LYS A 187 -3.42 -2.69 0.50
C LYS A 187 -4.28 -1.86 1.45
N LEU A 188 -3.88 -1.78 2.71
CA LEU A 188 -4.61 -1.03 3.73
C LEU A 188 -4.72 0.44 3.36
N PHE A 189 -3.62 1.04 2.89
CA PHE A 189 -3.55 2.46 2.53
C PHE A 189 -3.89 2.77 1.06
N LYS A 190 -4.52 1.83 0.34
CA LYS A 190 -4.86 2.00 -1.09
C LYS A 190 -5.68 3.25 -1.36
N SER A 191 -6.68 3.52 -0.53
CA SER A 191 -7.57 4.68 -0.66
C SER A 191 -6.95 6.00 -0.17
N ASP A 192 -5.78 5.95 0.48
CA ASP A 192 -5.07 7.16 0.95
C ASP A 192 -3.90 7.54 0.05
N PHE A 193 -3.87 7.07 -1.20
CA PHE A 193 -2.76 7.36 -2.11
C PHE A 193 -2.47 8.88 -2.28
N LYS A 194 -3.44 9.76 -1.99
CA LYS A 194 -3.29 11.22 -1.97
C LYS A 194 -2.61 11.77 -0.71
N SER A 195 -2.57 11.00 0.37
CA SER A 195 -1.92 11.35 1.63
C SER A 195 -0.58 10.63 1.75
N ILE A 196 -0.52 9.35 1.39
CA ILE A 196 0.68 8.55 1.50
C ILE A 196 0.80 7.52 0.37
N GLU A 197 2.00 7.41 -0.19
CA GLU A 197 2.34 6.44 -1.22
C GLU A 197 3.38 5.45 -0.68
N ILE A 198 3.17 4.16 -0.97
CA ILE A 198 4.05 3.09 -0.52
C ILE A 198 4.96 2.68 -1.67
N TYR A 199 6.27 2.72 -1.44
CA TYR A 199 7.29 2.40 -2.43
C TYR A 199 8.19 1.24 -1.98
N GLU A 200 8.79 0.54 -2.95
CA GLU A 200 9.89 -0.38 -2.75
C GLU A 200 11.05 -0.02 -3.70
N VAL A 201 12.28 -0.09 -3.19
CA VAL A 201 13.52 -0.01 -3.97
C VAL A 201 14.19 -1.38 -3.87
N PRO A 202 13.97 -2.28 -4.84
CA PRO A 202 14.54 -3.60 -4.83
C PRO A 202 15.94 -3.58 -5.46
N THR A 203 16.97 -3.36 -4.63
CA THR A 203 18.35 -3.05 -5.07
C THR A 203 19.08 -4.24 -5.70
N SER A 204 18.46 -5.42 -5.74
CA SER A 204 19.02 -6.59 -6.42
C SER A 204 18.51 -6.74 -7.84
N ASP A 205 17.43 -6.04 -8.17
CA ASP A 205 16.72 -6.19 -9.45
C ASP A 205 16.93 -4.97 -10.36
N TYR A 206 17.29 -3.82 -9.77
CA TYR A 206 17.55 -2.56 -10.49
C TYR A 206 18.70 -1.78 -9.87
N ASP A 207 19.29 -0.89 -10.67
CA ASP A 207 20.28 0.09 -10.20
C ASP A 207 19.64 1.04 -9.17
N ALA A 208 20.33 1.16 -8.03
CA ALA A 208 19.85 1.91 -6.87
C ALA A 208 21.01 2.64 -6.15
N ASP A 209 22.13 2.88 -6.83
CA ASP A 209 23.32 3.49 -6.25
C ASP A 209 23.08 4.95 -5.89
N LEU A 210 22.36 5.69 -6.73
CA LEU A 210 21.95 7.06 -6.43
C LEU A 210 21.00 7.09 -5.23
N ILE A 211 20.00 6.21 -5.19
CA ILE A 211 19.06 6.12 -4.08
C ILE A 211 19.77 5.78 -2.77
N LYS A 212 20.63 4.75 -2.78
CA LYS A 212 21.40 4.34 -1.59
C LYS A 212 22.29 5.47 -1.08
N LYS A 213 22.93 6.22 -1.98
CA LYS A 213 23.77 7.37 -1.62
C LYS A 213 22.95 8.52 -1.04
N THR A 214 21.84 8.88 -1.69
CA THR A 214 20.92 9.95 -1.28
C THR A 214 20.44 9.74 0.15
N PHE A 215 20.09 8.50 0.51
CA PHE A 215 19.55 8.18 1.83
C PHE A 215 20.53 7.52 2.80
N GLY A 216 21.83 7.48 2.47
CA GLY A 216 22.85 6.91 3.36
C GLY A 216 22.64 5.44 3.73
N VAL A 217 22.16 4.61 2.79
CA VAL A 217 21.81 3.21 3.03
C VAL A 217 23.07 2.37 3.26
N SER A 218 23.19 1.80 4.46
CA SER A 218 24.31 0.93 4.87
C SER A 218 23.90 -0.51 5.18
N GLY A 219 22.60 -0.82 5.14
CA GLY A 219 22.08 -2.16 5.41
C GLY A 219 20.63 -2.32 4.98
N PHE A 220 20.14 -3.57 5.02
CA PHE A 220 18.80 -3.90 4.53
C PHE A 220 17.95 -4.68 5.57
N PRO A 221 16.62 -4.50 5.56
CA PRO A 221 15.92 -3.41 4.87
C PRO A 221 16.20 -2.08 5.58
N THR A 222 16.30 -1.01 4.78
CA THR A 222 16.25 0.38 5.28
C THR A 222 14.90 0.94 4.90
N ILE A 223 14.16 1.47 5.87
CA ILE A 223 12.80 1.99 5.67
C ILE A 223 12.86 3.50 5.90
N ILE A 224 12.28 4.27 4.99
CA ILE A 224 12.36 5.72 4.96
C ILE A 224 10.96 6.30 4.89
N TYR A 225 10.74 7.34 5.67
CA TYR A 225 9.62 8.24 5.52
C TYR A 225 10.09 9.55 4.91
N LEU A 226 9.37 10.01 3.91
CA LEU A 226 9.57 11.31 3.29
C LEU A 226 8.25 12.10 3.46
N PRO A 227 8.26 13.25 4.15
CA PRO A 227 7.05 14.01 4.39
C PRO A 227 6.44 14.58 3.10
N SER A 228 5.18 15.01 3.17
CA SER A 228 4.48 15.73 2.11
C SER A 228 5.21 17.01 1.67
N ASN A 229 4.91 17.49 0.46
CA ASN A 229 5.37 18.78 -0.08
C ASN A 229 6.91 18.91 -0.23
N ILE A 230 7.59 17.82 -0.62
CA ILE A 230 8.99 17.90 -1.08
C ILE A 230 9.03 18.60 -2.43
N LYS A 231 9.79 19.69 -2.52
CA LYS A 231 9.79 20.55 -3.73
C LYS A 231 10.92 20.26 -4.70
N ASP A 232 12.05 19.78 -4.20
CA ASP A 232 13.25 19.55 -4.99
C ASP A 232 14.14 18.47 -4.38
N THR A 233 15.23 18.17 -5.06
CA THR A 233 16.16 17.10 -4.71
C THR A 233 17.00 17.39 -3.47
N ASN A 234 17.23 18.65 -3.11
CA ASN A 234 17.96 18.97 -1.87
C ASN A 234 17.09 18.59 -0.66
N GLU A 235 15.80 18.90 -0.73
CA GLU A 235 14.85 18.56 0.32
C GLU A 235 14.72 17.04 0.55
N LEU A 236 15.00 16.19 -0.45
CA LEU A 236 15.04 14.73 -0.28
C LEU A 236 16.07 14.29 0.75
N THR A 237 17.21 14.99 0.84
CA THR A 237 18.30 14.67 1.78
C THR A 237 18.16 15.38 3.13
N GLU A 238 17.41 16.48 3.18
CA GLU A 238 17.25 17.28 4.41
C GLU A 238 16.06 16.83 5.26
N LYS A 239 14.97 16.37 4.63
CA LYS A 239 13.68 16.16 5.31
C LYS A 239 13.29 14.70 5.51
N TYR A 240 14.03 13.74 4.96
CA TYR A 240 13.70 12.33 5.16
C TYR A 240 13.97 11.89 6.59
N GLU A 241 13.22 10.88 7.03
CA GLU A 241 13.41 10.23 8.31
C GLU A 241 13.64 8.73 8.09
N VAL A 242 14.65 8.16 8.77
CA VAL A 242 14.84 6.71 8.79
C VAL A 242 13.89 6.11 9.84
N TYR A 243 13.03 5.20 9.42
CA TYR A 243 12.13 4.49 10.31
C TYR A 243 12.90 3.48 11.17
N ARG A 244 12.80 3.63 12.50
CA ARG A 244 13.50 2.79 13.49
C ARG A 244 12.59 1.95 14.37
N GLY A 245 11.27 2.01 14.16
CA GLY A 245 10.29 1.25 14.93
C GLY A 245 10.26 -0.25 14.61
N GLY A 246 9.37 -0.97 15.30
CA GLY A 246 9.10 -2.38 15.03
C GLY A 246 8.54 -2.59 13.61
N ARG A 247 8.77 -3.76 13.00
CA ARG A 247 8.36 -4.01 11.60
C ARG A 247 7.07 -4.83 11.49
N SER A 248 6.20 -4.76 12.51
CA SER A 248 4.86 -5.33 12.46
C SER A 248 3.93 -4.43 11.63
N ILE A 249 2.76 -4.95 11.24
CA ILE A 249 1.79 -4.11 10.53
C ILE A 249 1.23 -3.01 11.44
N GLU A 250 1.03 -3.31 12.72
CA GLU A 250 0.54 -2.39 13.74
C GLU A 250 1.50 -1.20 13.91
N ASN A 251 2.81 -1.46 13.97
CA ASN A 251 3.81 -0.38 14.12
C ASN A 251 3.91 0.51 12.88
N PHE A 252 3.69 -0.04 11.68
CA PHE A 252 3.64 0.78 10.47
C PHE A 252 2.36 1.62 10.39
N ILE A 253 1.22 1.07 10.78
CA ILE A 253 -0.05 1.80 10.85
C ILE A 253 0.07 2.95 11.85
N GLU A 254 0.59 2.68 13.04
CA GLU A 254 0.80 3.67 14.11
C GLU A 254 1.68 4.83 13.60
N PHE A 255 2.83 4.51 13.01
CA PHE A 255 3.75 5.51 12.47
C PHE A 255 3.12 6.33 11.33
N ILE A 256 2.44 5.68 10.37
CA ILE A 256 1.77 6.41 9.29
C ILE A 256 0.67 7.31 9.86
N ASN A 257 -0.12 6.83 10.81
CA ASN A 257 -1.18 7.63 11.44
C ASN A 257 -0.60 8.84 12.16
N GLU A 258 0.51 8.70 12.90
CA GLU A 258 1.21 9.82 13.54
C GLU A 258 1.66 10.86 12.52
N LYS A 259 2.25 10.42 11.40
CA LYS A 259 2.81 11.31 10.39
C LYS A 259 1.79 11.97 9.46
N THR A 260 0.61 11.36 9.29
CA THR A 260 -0.37 11.76 8.26
C THR A 260 -1.77 12.07 8.79
N ASN A 261 -2.06 11.73 10.06
CA ASN A 261 -3.38 11.82 10.68
C ASN A 261 -4.50 11.07 9.93
N ILE A 262 -4.16 10.04 9.16
CA ILE A 262 -5.14 9.20 8.45
C ILE A 262 -6.02 8.44 9.44
N ASN A 263 -5.43 7.91 10.52
CA ASN A 263 -6.09 7.16 11.59
C ASN A 263 -6.74 5.85 11.14
N ARG A 264 -6.00 5.03 10.39
CA ARG A 264 -6.39 3.66 10.02
C ARG A 264 -6.16 2.65 11.14
N GLU A 265 -6.92 1.56 11.09
CA GLU A 265 -6.75 0.37 11.91
C GLU A 265 -6.25 -0.82 11.09
N SER A 266 -5.85 -1.90 11.77
CA SER A 266 -5.36 -3.14 11.14
C SER A 266 -6.41 -3.89 10.31
N ASN A 267 -7.70 -3.61 10.55
CA ASN A 267 -8.84 -4.09 9.78
C ASN A 267 -9.06 -3.31 8.46
N GLY A 268 -8.33 -2.20 8.25
CA GLY A 268 -8.44 -1.32 7.08
C GLY A 268 -9.45 -0.19 7.20
N ASN A 269 -10.28 -0.16 8.24
CA ASN A 269 -11.21 0.92 8.54
C ASN A 269 -10.49 2.09 9.23
N LEU A 270 -11.22 3.20 9.32
CA LEU A 270 -10.83 4.38 10.09
C LEU A 270 -11.39 4.31 11.51
N ASN A 271 -10.56 4.69 12.50
CA ASN A 271 -10.99 4.82 13.90
C ASN A 271 -11.74 6.17 14.13
N ASP A 272 -12.18 6.42 15.36
CA ASP A 272 -12.97 7.61 15.73
C ASP A 272 -12.20 8.96 15.66
N ASN A 273 -10.87 8.93 15.54
CA ASN A 273 -10.06 10.14 15.36
C ASN A 273 -9.98 10.60 13.89
N ALA A 274 -10.30 9.72 12.95
CA ALA A 274 -10.14 10.05 11.54
C ALA A 274 -11.03 11.21 11.11
N GLY A 275 -10.42 12.18 10.41
CA GLY A 275 -11.10 13.38 9.94
C GLY A 275 -11.20 14.50 10.97
N ARG A 276 -10.95 14.24 12.26
CA ARG A 276 -10.88 15.28 13.29
C ARG A 276 -9.62 16.14 13.10
N LEU A 277 -9.72 17.39 13.56
CA LEU A 277 -8.60 18.34 13.60
C LEU A 277 -7.82 18.15 14.92
N SER A 278 -7.05 19.14 15.34
CA SER A 278 -6.23 19.05 16.53
C SER A 278 -7.08 18.92 17.80
N ASN A 279 -6.53 18.26 18.81
CA ASN A 279 -7.19 18.12 20.11
C ASN A 279 -7.52 19.50 20.74
N THR A 280 -6.71 20.53 20.45
CA THR A 280 -6.97 21.91 20.87
C THR A 280 -8.31 22.43 20.32
N ILE A 281 -8.56 22.23 19.03
CA ILE A 281 -9.81 22.64 18.38
C ILE A 281 -10.99 21.85 18.97
N ASP A 282 -10.82 20.55 19.17
CA ASP A 282 -11.87 19.70 19.71
C ASP A 282 -12.26 20.13 21.13
N LEU A 283 -11.28 20.42 21.99
CA LEU A 283 -11.50 20.98 23.33
C LEU A 283 -12.26 22.31 23.31
N LYS A 284 -11.99 23.18 22.33
CA LYS A 284 -12.71 24.46 22.20
C LYS A 284 -14.15 24.26 21.76
N ILE A 285 -14.43 23.26 20.93
CA ILE A 285 -15.81 22.92 20.53
C ILE A 285 -16.59 22.38 21.72
N VAL A 286 -15.99 21.50 22.53
CA VAL A 286 -16.62 21.00 23.76
C VAL A 286 -16.97 22.16 24.70
N LYS A 287 -16.02 23.06 24.96
CA LYS A 287 -16.26 24.26 25.79
C LYS A 287 -17.36 25.17 25.23
N LEU A 288 -17.42 25.31 23.91
CA LEU A 288 -18.47 26.08 23.24
C LEU A 288 -19.85 25.43 23.46
N LEU A 289 -19.96 24.11 23.36
CA LEU A 289 -21.21 23.39 23.65
C LEU A 289 -21.64 23.55 25.10
N ASP A 290 -20.72 23.46 26.06
CA ASP A 290 -21.03 23.67 27.49
C ASP A 290 -21.52 25.11 27.77
N SER A 291 -20.94 26.10 27.08
CA SER A 291 -21.39 27.50 27.20
C SER A 291 -22.79 27.74 26.64
N LEU A 292 -23.23 26.93 25.67
CA LEU A 292 -24.58 27.01 25.10
C LEU A 292 -25.65 26.42 26.03
N GLU A 293 -25.30 25.46 26.88
CA GLU A 293 -26.23 24.89 27.88
C GLU A 293 -26.36 25.75 29.14
N THR A 294 -25.27 26.39 29.56
CA THR A 294 -25.19 27.13 30.83
C THR A 294 -25.69 28.57 30.75
N ASN A 295 -25.72 29.18 29.56
CA ASN A 295 -26.20 30.54 29.36
C ASN A 295 -27.72 30.59 29.06
N GLU A 296 -28.54 30.81 30.10
CA GLU A 296 -29.98 31.12 29.94
C GLU A 296 -30.24 32.44 29.19
N SER A 297 -29.26 33.35 29.16
CA SER A 297 -29.25 34.56 28.35
C SER A 297 -28.31 34.39 27.15
N ASN A 298 -28.86 34.04 25.99
CA ASN A 298 -28.17 34.03 24.69
C ASN A 298 -27.55 35.41 24.37
N GLU A 299 -26.42 35.77 24.98
CA GLU A 299 -25.60 36.87 24.47
C GLU A 299 -24.94 36.40 23.18
N THR A 300 -25.68 36.53 22.07
CA THR A 300 -25.29 36.12 20.72
C THR A 300 -23.89 36.59 20.30
N ASN A 301 -23.41 37.68 20.92
CA ASN A 301 -22.09 38.25 20.69
C ASN A 301 -20.94 37.38 21.26
N GLU A 302 -21.10 36.75 22.42
CA GLU A 302 -20.07 35.90 23.03
C GLU A 302 -19.88 34.59 22.23
N ILE A 303 -20.98 33.91 21.92
CA ILE A 303 -20.98 32.67 21.10
C ILE A 303 -20.37 32.92 19.72
N SER A 304 -20.72 34.04 19.08
CA SER A 304 -20.16 34.39 17.78
C SER A 304 -18.64 34.63 17.85
N THR A 305 -18.16 35.21 18.95
CA THR A 305 -16.73 35.46 19.19
C THR A 305 -15.98 34.15 19.41
N LEU A 306 -16.55 33.19 20.16
CA LEU A 306 -15.95 31.87 20.36
C LEU A 306 -15.88 31.07 19.04
N ILE A 307 -16.95 31.07 18.26
CA ILE A 307 -16.98 30.42 16.94
C ILE A 307 -15.90 31.01 16.02
N GLU A 308 -15.79 32.33 15.97
CA GLU A 308 -14.78 32.99 15.14
C GLU A 308 -13.36 32.71 15.65
N GLY A 309 -13.17 32.62 16.96
CA GLY A 309 -11.92 32.18 17.58
C GLY A 309 -11.50 30.78 17.14
N ILE A 310 -12.44 29.83 17.08
CA ILE A 310 -12.18 28.46 16.59
C ILE A 310 -11.83 28.47 15.11
N LYS A 311 -12.59 29.19 14.27
CA LYS A 311 -12.30 29.31 12.83
C LYS A 311 -10.91 29.88 12.57
N ASN A 312 -10.52 30.92 13.30
CA ASN A 312 -9.20 31.53 13.19
C ASN A 312 -8.08 30.56 13.59
N GLU A 313 -8.30 29.72 14.61
CA GLU A 313 -7.32 28.68 14.97
C GLU A 313 -7.22 27.58 13.93
N ILE A 314 -8.36 27.10 13.39
CA ILE A 314 -8.38 26.16 12.27
C ILE A 314 -7.59 26.72 11.09
N GLN A 315 -7.85 27.98 10.72
CA GLN A 315 -7.11 28.64 9.65
C GLN A 315 -5.62 28.70 10.00
N LYS A 316 -5.24 29.15 11.20
CA LYS A 316 -3.84 29.26 11.61
C LYS A 316 -3.09 27.92 11.56
N GLU A 317 -3.72 26.83 12.02
CA GLU A 317 -3.08 25.51 12.09
C GLU A 317 -3.05 24.80 10.73
N TYR A 318 -4.03 25.03 9.84
CA TYR A 318 -4.24 24.22 8.64
C TYR A 318 -4.24 24.99 7.30
N SER A 319 -3.99 26.31 7.28
CA SER A 319 -4.04 27.18 6.08
C SER A 319 -3.35 26.63 4.83
N SER A 320 -2.29 25.85 5.00
CA SER A 320 -1.42 25.37 3.92
C SER A 320 -1.51 23.85 3.70
N ASN A 321 -2.46 23.16 4.33
CA ASN A 321 -2.53 21.70 4.31
C ASN A 321 -3.73 21.18 3.51
N ASP A 322 -3.50 20.89 2.23
CA ASP A 322 -4.51 20.38 1.31
C ASP A 322 -5.23 19.12 1.82
N LEU A 323 -4.57 18.30 2.65
CA LEU A 323 -5.12 17.05 3.19
C LEU A 323 -6.35 17.28 4.07
N PHE A 324 -6.44 18.43 4.75
CA PHE A 324 -7.51 18.75 5.69
C PHE A 324 -8.65 19.58 5.08
N THR A 325 -8.53 19.98 3.81
CA THR A 325 -9.50 20.87 3.13
C THR A 325 -10.95 20.43 3.32
N TYR A 326 -11.21 19.11 3.22
CA TYR A 326 -12.56 18.57 3.41
C TYR A 326 -13.03 18.72 4.85
N SER A 327 -12.22 18.30 5.82
CA SER A 327 -12.53 18.39 7.25
C SER A 327 -12.77 19.84 7.67
N ILE A 328 -11.90 20.77 7.26
CA ILE A 328 -12.02 22.21 7.55
C ILE A 328 -13.37 22.74 7.08
N LYS A 329 -13.74 22.50 5.81
CA LYS A 329 -15.04 22.91 5.26
C LYS A 329 -16.22 22.30 6.02
N TYR A 330 -16.07 21.08 6.54
CA TYR A 330 -17.11 20.44 7.31
C TYR A 330 -17.22 21.03 8.73
N TYR A 331 -16.10 21.26 9.43
CA TYR A 331 -16.05 21.99 10.70
C TYR A 331 -16.68 23.37 10.57
N GLU A 332 -16.33 24.16 9.54
CA GLU A 332 -16.93 25.47 9.27
C GLU A 332 -18.45 25.40 9.10
N LYS A 333 -18.94 24.39 8.36
CA LYS A 333 -20.38 24.15 8.20
C LYS A 333 -21.06 23.88 9.54
N LEU A 334 -20.46 23.04 10.39
CA LEU A 334 -21.04 22.67 11.68
C LEU A 334 -20.98 23.85 12.67
N LEU A 335 -19.88 24.61 12.70
CA LEU A 335 -19.76 25.84 13.47
C LEU A 335 -20.82 26.87 13.05
N ASN A 336 -21.07 27.04 11.75
CA ASN A 336 -22.13 27.93 11.26
C ASN A 336 -23.53 27.44 11.67
N LYS A 337 -23.78 26.13 11.63
CA LYS A 337 -25.04 25.55 12.15
C LYS A 337 -25.23 25.83 13.63
N LEU A 338 -24.16 25.71 14.41
CA LEU A 338 -24.16 26.01 15.83
C LEU A 338 -24.45 27.49 16.11
N GLY A 339 -23.77 28.41 15.41
CA GLY A 339 -23.99 29.85 15.53
C GLY A 339 -25.40 30.30 15.11
N ASN A 340 -26.06 29.54 14.23
CA ASN A 340 -27.45 29.77 13.84
C ASN A 340 -28.47 29.08 14.78
N ASN A 341 -28.02 28.50 15.90
CA ASN A 341 -28.83 27.75 16.84
C ASN A 341 -29.58 26.55 16.22
N GLU A 342 -28.99 25.91 15.20
CA GLU A 342 -29.57 24.75 14.51
C GLU A 342 -29.17 23.42 15.18
N VAL A 343 -29.14 23.35 16.53
CA VAL A 343 -28.57 22.22 17.29
C VAL A 343 -29.26 20.88 16.98
N ALA A 344 -30.56 20.89 16.69
CA ALA A 344 -31.31 19.69 16.28
C ALA A 344 -30.79 19.03 14.99
N PHE A 345 -30.01 19.75 14.18
CA PHE A 345 -29.35 19.22 12.99
C PHE A 345 -28.38 18.08 13.33
N PHE A 346 -27.60 18.21 14.40
CA PHE A 346 -26.48 17.30 14.68
C PHE A 346 -26.95 15.87 14.93
N GLN A 347 -27.91 15.68 15.84
CA GLN A 347 -28.46 14.35 16.16
C GLN A 347 -29.15 13.70 14.96
N LYS A 348 -29.91 14.49 14.18
CA LYS A 348 -30.60 14.01 12.98
C LYS A 348 -29.62 13.58 11.88
N GLU A 349 -28.60 14.40 11.63
CA GLU A 349 -27.59 14.09 10.62
C GLU A 349 -26.71 12.91 11.05
N LEU A 350 -26.36 12.80 12.33
CA LEU A 350 -25.59 11.69 12.87
C LEU A 350 -26.34 10.37 12.70
N SER A 351 -27.60 10.34 13.13
CA SER A 351 -28.49 9.19 12.94
C SER A 351 -28.58 8.80 11.46
N ARG A 352 -28.71 9.77 10.56
CA ARG A 352 -28.79 9.51 9.11
C ARG A 352 -27.49 8.89 8.57
N LEU A 353 -26.33 9.42 8.97
CA LEU A 353 -25.03 8.95 8.49
C LEU A 353 -24.68 7.55 9.04
N VAL A 354 -24.92 7.30 10.33
CA VAL A 354 -24.74 5.98 10.96
C VAL A 354 -25.61 4.94 10.27
N ASN A 355 -26.90 5.23 10.08
CA ASN A 355 -27.82 4.34 9.35
C ASN A 355 -27.36 4.08 7.90
N MET A 356 -26.79 5.07 7.22
CA MET A 356 -26.25 4.89 5.87
C MET A 356 -25.03 3.96 5.87
N LEU A 357 -24.14 4.11 6.86
CA LEU A 357 -22.96 3.27 7.00
C LEU A 357 -23.38 1.83 7.29
N GLU A 358 -24.19 1.59 8.31
CA GLU A 358 -24.63 0.24 8.72
C GLU A 358 -25.38 -0.53 7.63
N LYS A 359 -26.33 0.13 6.94
CA LYS A 359 -27.14 -0.53 5.90
C LYS A 359 -26.36 -0.88 4.64
N ASN A 360 -25.27 -0.17 4.36
CA ASN A 360 -24.56 -0.28 3.08
C ASN A 360 -23.09 -0.68 3.24
N GLU A 361 -22.61 -0.98 4.44
CA GLU A 361 -21.18 -1.15 4.72
C GLU A 361 -20.50 -2.10 3.74
N LYS A 362 -21.14 -3.24 3.43
CA LYS A 362 -20.62 -4.26 2.51
C LYS A 362 -20.68 -3.88 1.03
N ASN A 363 -21.48 -2.88 0.67
CA ASN A 363 -21.75 -2.46 -0.72
C ASN A 363 -21.08 -1.13 -1.07
N LEU A 364 -20.47 -0.43 -0.11
CA LEU A 364 -19.76 0.82 -0.33
C LEU A 364 -18.32 0.56 -0.75
N THR A 365 -17.80 1.41 -1.64
CA THR A 365 -16.36 1.48 -1.89
C THR A 365 -15.66 2.00 -0.64
N GLN A 366 -14.39 1.65 -0.44
CA GLN A 366 -13.60 2.09 0.72
C GLN A 366 -13.60 3.62 0.85
N ASP A 367 -13.41 4.37 -0.24
CA ASP A 367 -13.48 5.84 -0.23
C ASP A 367 -14.81 6.40 0.29
N LYS A 368 -15.93 5.76 -0.04
CA LYS A 368 -17.25 6.19 0.42
C LYS A 368 -17.45 5.86 1.90
N ASN A 369 -16.98 4.69 2.33
CA ASN A 369 -16.99 4.29 3.73
C ASN A 369 -16.14 5.27 4.57
N ASP A 370 -14.91 5.53 4.13
CA ASP A 370 -13.97 6.45 4.76
C ASP A 370 -14.54 7.87 4.85
N ASN A 371 -15.21 8.37 3.80
CA ASN A 371 -15.87 9.68 3.83
C ASN A 371 -17.00 9.74 4.86
N LEU A 372 -17.85 8.72 4.93
CA LEU A 372 -18.93 8.65 5.92
C LEU A 372 -18.37 8.59 7.34
N ARG A 373 -17.37 7.76 7.60
CA ARG A 373 -16.70 7.64 8.91
C ARG A 373 -16.10 8.98 9.35
N LYS A 374 -15.32 9.65 8.48
CA LYS A 374 -14.77 10.99 8.78
C LYS A 374 -15.86 11.99 9.16
N ARG A 375 -16.98 12.01 8.43
CA ARG A 375 -18.11 12.90 8.77
C ARG A 375 -18.76 12.54 10.10
N ILE A 376 -18.99 11.25 10.36
CA ILE A 376 -19.57 10.77 11.61
C ILE A 376 -18.67 11.17 12.78
N ASN A 377 -17.38 10.91 12.68
CA ASN A 377 -16.39 11.24 13.72
C ASN A 377 -16.38 12.74 14.05
N ILE A 378 -16.33 13.59 13.02
CA ILE A 378 -16.41 15.04 13.22
C ILE A 378 -17.77 15.42 13.82
N LEU A 379 -18.87 14.84 13.35
CA LEU A 379 -20.20 15.21 13.81
C LEU A 379 -20.49 14.81 15.26
N LYS A 380 -19.94 13.69 15.73
CA LYS A 380 -20.00 13.27 17.14
C LYS A 380 -19.47 14.37 18.08
N LEU A 381 -18.40 15.05 17.69
CA LEU A 381 -17.83 16.17 18.45
C LEU A 381 -18.76 17.40 18.55
N PHE A 382 -19.67 17.59 17.59
CA PHE A 382 -20.67 18.66 17.63
C PHE A 382 -21.98 18.23 18.31
N ASN A 383 -22.04 16.98 18.77
CA ASN A 383 -23.22 16.41 19.38
C ASN A 383 -22.99 16.19 20.87
N LYS A 384 -23.52 17.11 21.68
CA LYS A 384 -23.35 17.10 23.14
C LYS A 384 -23.80 15.78 23.79
N GLN A 385 -24.88 15.17 23.32
CA GLN A 385 -25.34 13.87 23.82
C GLN A 385 -24.30 12.76 23.64
N GLU A 386 -23.59 12.74 22.50
CA GLU A 386 -22.51 11.78 22.27
C GLU A 386 -21.29 12.06 23.15
N ILE A 387 -20.96 13.33 23.37
CA ILE A 387 -19.87 13.73 24.28
C ILE A 387 -20.19 13.27 25.71
N ASP A 388 -21.40 13.53 26.19
CA ASP A 388 -21.80 13.15 27.54
C ASP A 388 -21.83 11.62 27.70
N LEU A 389 -22.31 10.88 26.70
CA LEU A 389 -22.26 9.41 26.68
C LEU A 389 -20.83 8.87 26.77
N LEU A 390 -19.89 9.48 26.03
CA LEU A 390 -18.47 9.11 26.10
C LEU A 390 -17.90 9.36 27.50
N LEU A 391 -18.16 10.53 28.08
CA LEU A 391 -17.71 10.89 29.42
C LEU A 391 -18.27 9.93 30.49
N MET A 392 -19.54 9.53 30.37
CA MET A 392 -20.15 8.55 31.27
C MET A 392 -19.48 7.17 31.15
N SER A 393 -19.14 6.73 29.94
CA SER A 393 -18.47 5.43 29.74
C SER A 393 -17.04 5.40 30.30
N GLU A 394 -16.31 6.51 30.24
CA GLU A 394 -14.96 6.62 30.82
C GLU A 394 -15.01 6.66 32.35
N THR A 395 -16.04 7.28 32.95
CA THR A 395 -16.22 7.24 34.40
C THR A 395 -16.53 5.84 34.91
N ASP A 396 -17.27 5.04 34.14
CA ASP A 396 -17.59 3.65 34.51
C ASP A 396 -16.35 2.72 34.38
N GLU A 397 -15.53 2.86 33.33
CA GLU A 397 -14.29 2.08 33.19
C GLU A 397 -13.23 2.43 34.25
N ASN A 398 -13.17 3.69 34.67
CA ASN A 398 -12.30 4.14 35.76
C ASN A 398 -12.84 3.73 37.14
N ALA A 399 -14.16 3.69 37.33
CA ALA A 399 -14.79 3.19 38.56
C ALA A 399 -14.56 1.68 38.76
N ILE A 400 -14.42 0.91 37.68
CA ILE A 400 -14.03 -0.51 37.74
C ILE A 400 -12.55 -0.69 38.13
N ASN A 401 -11.72 0.35 37.98
CA ASN A 401 -10.27 0.31 38.22
C ASN A 401 -9.78 1.14 39.43
N LEU A 402 -10.69 1.67 40.27
CA LEU A 402 -10.34 2.49 41.43
C LEU A 402 -11.00 1.98 42.71
N ASP A 403 -10.42 0.91 43.28
CA ASP A 403 -10.05 0.99 44.70
C ASP A 403 -8.76 1.84 44.76
N VAL A 404 -8.74 2.82 45.66
CA VAL A 404 -7.66 3.80 45.99
C VAL A 404 -7.89 5.24 45.47
N ASP A 405 -8.47 6.03 46.37
CA ASP A 405 -8.33 7.49 46.62
C ASP A 405 -8.53 8.52 45.49
N GLY A 406 -9.77 9.02 45.45
CA GLY A 406 -10.21 10.43 45.37
C GLY A 406 -9.32 11.51 44.76
N ASP A 407 -9.64 11.89 43.52
CA ASP A 407 -9.95 13.28 43.10
C ASP A 407 -10.27 13.31 41.59
N ALA A 408 -11.56 13.17 41.25
CA ALA A 408 -12.04 12.93 39.89
C ALA A 408 -12.59 14.18 39.19
N PHE A 409 -11.79 15.25 39.03
CA PHE A 409 -12.23 16.41 38.21
C PHE A 409 -11.12 17.12 37.41
N ASN A 410 -9.89 16.57 37.33
CA ASN A 410 -8.78 17.16 36.56
C ASN A 410 -8.21 16.27 35.43
N ASN A 411 -8.84 15.14 35.09
CA ASN A 411 -8.30 14.16 34.14
C ASN A 411 -9.17 13.97 32.89
N TYR A 412 -9.49 15.04 32.17
CA TYR A 412 -9.73 14.87 30.73
C TYR A 412 -8.38 14.57 30.06
N GLN A 413 -8.08 13.29 29.88
CA GLN A 413 -7.09 12.82 28.92
C GLN A 413 -7.87 12.17 27.77
N PRO A 414 -8.01 12.82 26.61
CA PRO A 414 -8.49 12.14 25.42
C PRO A 414 -7.54 10.97 25.12
N PRO A 415 -8.04 9.89 24.47
CA PRO A 415 -7.37 8.59 24.40
C PRO A 415 -5.87 8.72 24.12
N LYS A 416 -5.07 8.14 25.03
CA LYS A 416 -3.61 8.29 25.13
C LYS A 416 -2.92 8.20 23.76
N LEU A 417 -2.31 9.31 23.35
CA LEU A 417 -1.18 9.30 22.44
C LEU A 417 -0.02 8.60 23.16
N VAL A 418 0.41 7.45 22.66
CA VAL A 418 1.62 6.80 23.15
C VAL A 418 2.82 7.65 22.69
N ASN A 419 3.39 8.33 23.68
CA ASN A 419 4.75 8.87 23.80
C ASN A 419 5.22 9.99 22.86
N GLN A 420 5.04 11.22 23.33
CA GLN A 420 6.15 12.18 23.36
C GLN A 420 7.05 11.84 24.57
N ASN A 421 8.30 11.45 24.32
CA ASN A 421 9.43 11.69 25.22
C ASN A 421 10.77 11.40 24.50
N ILE A 422 11.55 12.49 24.37
CA ILE A 422 12.95 12.64 23.94
C ILE A 422 13.22 12.65 22.43
#